data_AF-A0A0Q7JUE1-F1
#
_entry.id   AF-A0A0Q7JUE1-F1
#
_cell.length_a   1.000
_cell.length_b   1.000
_cell.length_c   1.000
_cell.angle_alpha   90.00
_cell.angle_beta   90.00
_cell.angle_gamma   90.00
#
_symmetry.space_group_name_H-M   'P 1'
#
loop_
_entity.id
_entity.type
_entity.pdbx_description
1 polymer ?
#
loop_
_entity_poly.entity_id
_entity_poly.type
_entity_poly.pdbx_seq_one_letter_code
_entity_poly.pdbx_strand_id
1 'polypeptide(L)'
;MVAGFAAVFADLVVVSGDPFTDSAVTVWAQEHVSRHLIIQPALAALVVLMWFVLPLVSYRRRDALMVLIPFYGLWIIGMAFYRLTGLPYRDWRPRPDERDHLAAVDGLPRYYVLLAPE
;
A
#
# COMPACT_ATOMS: atom_id res chain seq x y z
N MET A 1 -18.08 -1.66 2.23
CA MET A 1 -18.23 -0.91 0.97
C MET A 1 -19.59 -0.19 0.88
N VAL A 2 -20.72 -0.81 1.21
CA VAL A 2 -22.07 -0.17 1.13
C VAL A 2 -22.26 0.98 2.13
N ALA A 3 -21.68 0.90 3.34
CA ALA A 3 -21.83 1.93 4.37
C ALA A 3 -21.20 3.29 4.00
N GLY A 4 -20.11 3.28 3.21
CA GLY A 4 -19.45 4.53 2.76
C GLY A 4 -20.24 5.26 1.67
N PHE A 5 -20.96 4.51 0.82
CA PHE A 5 -21.74 5.10 -0.27
C PHE A 5 -23.05 5.72 0.23
N ALA A 6 -23.67 5.11 1.25
CA ALA A 6 -24.86 5.66 1.90
C ALA A 6 -24.58 6.98 2.64
N ALA A 7 -23.39 7.13 3.24
CA ALA A 7 -22.97 8.38 3.88
C ALA A 7 -22.81 9.53 2.87
N VAL A 8 -22.24 9.25 1.69
CA VAL A 8 -22.11 10.24 0.59
C VAL A 8 -23.47 10.75 0.11
N PHE A 9 -24.48 9.87 0.03
CA PHE A 9 -25.84 10.26 -0.38
C PHE A 9 -26.61 10.98 0.73
N ALA A 10 -26.43 10.59 1.99
CA ALA A 10 -27.05 11.27 3.13
C ALA A 10 -26.53 12.70 3.27
N ASP A 11 -25.23 12.93 3.07
CA ASP A 11 -24.64 14.28 3.15
C ASP A 11 -24.98 15.16 1.95
N LEU A 12 -25.19 14.59 0.75
CA LEU A 12 -25.65 15.37 -0.41
C LEU A 12 -27.07 15.94 -0.19
N VAL A 13 -27.92 15.23 0.56
CA VAL A 13 -29.29 15.66 0.89
C VAL A 13 -29.30 16.78 1.94
N VAL A 14 -28.28 16.86 2.81
CA VAL A 14 -28.15 17.91 3.84
C VAL A 14 -27.77 19.28 3.26
N VAL A 15 -27.25 19.34 2.02
CA VAL A 15 -26.87 20.60 1.34
C VAL A 15 -28.09 21.46 0.93
N SER A 16 -29.34 21.01 1.11
CA SER A 16 -30.53 21.79 0.77
C SER A 16 -31.16 22.60 1.91
N GLY A 17 -30.49 22.74 3.06
CA GLY A 17 -30.97 23.50 4.23
C GLY A 17 -30.04 24.64 4.62
N ASP A 18 -30.51 25.87 4.43
CA ASP A 18 -30.11 27.15 5.05
C ASP A 18 -28.62 27.62 4.97
N PRO A 19 -28.33 28.74 4.27
CA PRO A 19 -26.97 29.26 4.08
C PRO A 19 -26.41 30.08 5.27
N PHE A 20 -27.04 30.06 6.45
CA PHE A 20 -26.79 31.08 7.50
C PHE A 20 -26.63 30.57 8.94
N THR A 21 -26.48 29.26 9.16
CA THR A 21 -26.34 28.65 10.50
C THR A 21 -24.96 28.01 10.67
N ASP A 22 -24.11 28.70 11.44
CA ASP A 22 -22.83 28.30 12.03
C ASP A 22 -21.67 27.94 11.07
N SER A 23 -20.82 28.94 10.81
CA SER A 23 -19.53 28.80 10.12
C SER A 23 -18.63 27.69 10.69
N ALA A 24 -18.79 27.34 11.97
CA ALA A 24 -18.06 26.24 12.60
C ALA A 24 -18.49 24.85 12.11
N VAL A 25 -19.79 24.64 11.87
CA VAL A 25 -20.34 23.34 11.42
C VAL A 25 -20.00 23.10 9.96
N THR A 26 -20.09 24.15 9.13
CA THR A 26 -19.73 24.08 7.70
C THR A 26 -18.23 23.87 7.50
N VAL A 27 -17.36 24.50 8.33
CA VAL A 27 -15.90 24.25 8.31
C VAL A 27 -15.57 22.84 8.78
N TRP A 28 -16.19 22.37 9.88
CA TRP A 28 -15.97 21.02 10.39
C TRP A 28 -16.44 19.94 9.40
N ALA A 29 -17.58 20.16 8.74
CA ALA A 29 -18.10 19.27 7.69
C ALA A 29 -17.19 19.27 6.46
N GLN A 30 -16.70 20.44 6.02
CA GLN A 30 -15.75 20.56 4.90
C GLN A 30 -14.43 19.83 5.22
N GLU A 31 -13.92 19.96 6.45
CA GLU A 31 -12.69 19.30 6.89
C GLU A 31 -12.86 17.77 6.96
N HIS A 32 -14.01 17.28 7.46
CA HIS A 32 -14.30 15.85 7.45
C HIS A 32 -14.44 15.28 6.04
N VAL A 33 -15.21 15.95 5.19
CA VAL A 33 -15.44 15.55 3.78
C VAL A 33 -14.12 15.55 3.00
N SER A 34 -13.30 16.59 3.14
CA SER A 34 -11.99 16.68 2.46
C SER A 34 -10.99 15.63 2.97
N ARG A 35 -11.00 15.32 4.27
CA ARG A 35 -10.17 14.26 4.84
C ARG A 35 -10.55 12.88 4.29
N HIS A 36 -11.84 12.59 4.13
CA HIS A 36 -12.32 11.33 3.55
C HIS A 36 -12.06 11.24 2.04
N LEU A 37 -12.20 12.34 1.30
CA LEU A 37 -11.94 12.42 -0.15
C LEU A 37 -10.47 12.30 -0.53
N ILE A 38 -9.52 12.61 0.37
CA ILE A 38 -8.08 12.61 0.04
C ILE A 38 -7.37 11.42 0.67
N ILE A 39 -7.57 11.15 1.97
CA ILE A 39 -6.77 10.16 2.70
C ILE A 39 -7.13 8.72 2.30
N GLN A 40 -8.42 8.43 2.15
CA GLN A 40 -8.89 7.07 1.81
C GLN A 40 -8.46 6.61 0.41
N PRO A 41 -8.65 7.41 -0.66
CA PRO A 41 -8.17 6.99 -1.98
C PRO A 41 -6.65 6.96 -2.06
N ALA A 42 -5.93 7.85 -1.35
CA ALA A 42 -4.47 7.81 -1.31
C ALA A 42 -3.93 6.51 -0.70
N LEU A 43 -4.52 6.06 0.42
CA LEU A 43 -4.17 4.77 1.03
C LEU A 43 -4.52 3.58 0.13
N ALA A 44 -5.69 3.61 -0.52
CA ALA A 44 -6.07 2.58 -1.47
C ALA A 44 -5.09 2.51 -2.66
N ALA A 45 -4.73 3.66 -3.23
CA ALA A 45 -3.75 3.75 -4.31
C ALA A 45 -2.38 3.23 -3.88
N LEU A 46 -1.93 3.55 -2.66
CA LEU A 46 -0.68 3.04 -2.11
C LEU A 46 -0.68 1.52 -1.97
N VAL A 47 -1.77 0.93 -1.48
CA VAL A 47 -1.92 -0.54 -1.38
C VAL A 47 -1.89 -1.18 -2.76
N VAL A 48 -2.61 -0.61 -3.74
CA VAL A 48 -2.60 -1.11 -5.12
C VAL A 48 -1.21 -1.02 -5.72
N LEU A 49 -0.50 0.09 -5.54
CA LEU A 49 0.88 0.24 -6.00
C LEU A 49 1.79 -0.83 -5.37
N MET A 50 1.72 -1.00 -4.05
CA MET A 50 2.52 -1.98 -3.32
C MET A 50 2.18 -3.42 -3.72
N TRP A 51 0.94 -3.71 -4.08
CA TRP A 51 0.52 -5.02 -4.60
C TRP A 51 1.31 -5.45 -5.85
N PHE A 52 1.64 -4.50 -6.72
CA PHE A 52 2.43 -4.74 -7.93
C PHE A 52 3.94 -4.65 -7.69
N VAL A 53 4.36 -3.74 -6.83
CA VAL A 53 5.78 -3.50 -6.53
C VAL A 53 6.38 -4.63 -5.70
N LEU A 54 5.73 -5.03 -4.60
CA LEU A 54 6.29 -5.98 -3.63
C LEU A 54 6.81 -7.30 -4.24
N PRO A 55 6.12 -7.93 -5.22
CA PRO A 55 6.63 -9.13 -5.89
C PRO A 55 8.00 -8.95 -6.56
N LEU A 56 8.29 -7.79 -7.13
CA LEU A 56 9.59 -7.49 -7.76
C LEU A 56 10.74 -7.52 -6.77
N VAL A 57 10.40 -7.32 -5.50
CA VAL A 57 11.34 -7.13 -4.41
C VAL A 57 11.42 -8.36 -3.49
N SER A 58 10.93 -9.51 -3.97
CA SER A 58 10.80 -10.73 -3.18
C SER A 58 9.97 -10.54 -1.89
N TYR A 59 8.93 -9.66 -1.90
CA TYR A 59 7.83 -9.61 -0.91
C TYR A 59 6.47 -10.12 -1.42
N ARG A 60 5.64 -10.69 -0.55
CA ARG A 60 4.36 -11.27 -0.98
C ARG A 60 3.37 -10.15 -1.29
N ARG A 61 2.47 -10.37 -2.26
CA ARG A 61 1.39 -9.42 -2.58
C ARG A 61 0.52 -9.08 -1.37
N ARG A 62 0.25 -10.06 -0.52
CA ARG A 62 -0.50 -9.89 0.73
C ARG A 62 0.18 -8.95 1.73
N ASP A 63 1.50 -8.76 1.61
CA ASP A 63 2.24 -7.84 2.48
C ASP A 63 1.92 -6.37 2.11
N ALA A 64 1.25 -6.12 0.97
CA ALA A 64 0.70 -4.79 0.65
C ALA A 64 -0.37 -4.35 1.66
N LEU A 65 -1.09 -5.31 2.28
CA LEU A 65 -2.07 -4.99 3.32
C LEU A 65 -1.40 -4.53 4.62
N MET A 66 -0.13 -4.89 4.82
CA MET A 66 0.63 -4.48 5.99
C MET A 66 1.03 -3.00 5.95
N VAL A 67 0.85 -2.36 4.79
CA VAL A 67 1.01 -0.92 4.61
C VAL A 67 -0.05 -0.11 5.38
N LEU A 68 -1.20 -0.72 5.69
CA LEU A 68 -2.22 -0.08 6.53
C LEU A 68 -1.79 0.05 7.99
N ILE A 69 -0.78 -0.71 8.44
CA ILE A 69 -0.24 -0.61 9.79
C ILE A 69 0.76 0.56 9.79
N PRO A 70 0.56 1.63 10.57
CA PRO A 70 1.29 2.88 10.39
C PRO A 70 2.82 2.74 10.49
N PHE A 71 3.35 2.11 11.55
CA PHE A 71 4.80 1.97 11.72
C PHE A 71 5.39 0.84 10.84
N TYR A 72 4.70 -0.28 10.74
CA TYR A 72 5.17 -1.44 9.99
C TYR A 72 5.08 -1.23 8.46
N GLY A 73 4.08 -0.49 8.01
CA GLY A 73 3.88 -0.09 6.63
C GLY A 73 4.99 0.84 6.13
N LEU A 74 5.39 1.83 6.93
CA LEU A 74 6.52 2.70 6.62
C LEU A 74 7.82 1.91 6.47
N TRP A 75 8.04 0.92 7.34
CA TRP A 75 9.19 0.02 7.24
C TRP A 75 9.17 -0.78 5.93
N ILE A 76 8.03 -1.39 5.57
CA ILE A 76 7.89 -2.15 4.31
C ILE A 76 8.12 -1.25 3.11
N ILE A 77 7.53 -0.04 3.08
CA ILE A 77 7.70 0.90 1.96
C ILE A 77 9.17 1.30 1.81
N GLY A 78 9.84 1.65 2.92
CA GLY A 78 11.26 2.01 2.90
C GLY A 78 12.13 0.87 2.38
N MET A 79 11.86 -0.35 2.83
CA MET A 79 12.63 -1.52 2.39
C MET A 79 12.34 -1.90 0.93
N ALA A 80 11.09 -1.79 0.51
CA ALA A 80 10.70 -2.00 -0.89
C ALA A 80 11.37 -0.98 -1.80
N PHE A 81 11.42 0.30 -1.39
CA PHE A 81 12.07 1.36 -2.14
C PHE A 81 13.59 1.17 -2.25
N TYR A 82 14.27 0.89 -1.14
CA TYR A 82 15.71 0.60 -1.15
C TYR A 82 16.06 -0.51 -2.14
N ARG A 83 15.32 -1.61 -2.07
CA ARG A 83 15.56 -2.75 -2.95
C ARG A 83 15.15 -2.46 -4.41
N LEU A 84 14.08 -1.71 -4.66
CA LEU A 84 13.74 -1.26 -6.03
C LEU A 84 14.89 -0.48 -6.67
N THR A 85 15.55 0.40 -5.91
CA THR A 85 16.70 1.17 -6.41
C THR A 85 17.94 0.32 -6.68
N GLY A 86 18.02 -0.88 -6.07
CA GLY A 86 19.08 -1.84 -6.29
C GLY A 86 18.90 -2.71 -7.53
N LEU A 87 17.73 -2.71 -8.19
CA LEU A 87 17.53 -3.51 -9.41
C LEU A 87 18.39 -2.97 -10.58
N PRO A 88 19.03 -3.84 -11.40
CA PRO A 88 18.92 -5.31 -11.43
C PRO A 88 19.90 -6.04 -10.49
N TYR A 89 20.76 -5.32 -9.76
CA TYR A 89 21.76 -5.88 -8.85
C TYR A 89 21.11 -6.33 -7.53
N ARG A 90 20.48 -7.51 -7.58
CA ARG A 90 19.75 -8.07 -6.44
C ARG A 90 20.70 -8.59 -5.36
N ASP A 91 20.77 -7.91 -4.22
CA ASP A 91 21.54 -8.28 -3.03
C ASP A 91 20.72 -9.05 -1.98
N TRP A 92 19.39 -8.94 -2.00
CA TRP A 92 18.51 -9.67 -1.08
C TRP A 92 18.24 -11.11 -1.50
N ARG A 93 18.07 -11.99 -0.49
CA ARG A 93 17.78 -13.42 -0.71
C ARG A 93 16.40 -13.61 -1.38
N PRO A 94 16.29 -14.49 -2.39
CA PRO A 94 15.01 -14.92 -2.92
C PRO A 94 14.17 -15.61 -1.85
N ARG A 95 12.86 -15.54 -2.00
CA ARG A 95 11.95 -16.29 -1.12
C ARG A 95 12.10 -17.80 -1.31
N PRO A 96 11.72 -18.61 -0.31
CA PRO A 96 11.68 -20.07 -0.43
C PRO A 96 10.97 -20.56 -1.70
N ASP A 97 9.80 -20.01 -2.01
CA ASP A 97 9.01 -20.33 -3.20
C ASP A 97 9.65 -19.87 -4.51
N GLU A 98 10.31 -18.71 -4.50
CA GLU A 98 11.05 -18.21 -5.67
C GLU A 98 12.34 -18.99 -5.92
N ARG A 99 12.98 -19.53 -4.87
CA ARG A 99 14.22 -20.33 -4.98
C ARG A 99 14.01 -21.57 -5.84
N ASP A 100 12.93 -22.30 -5.59
CA ASP A 100 12.63 -23.54 -6.31
C ASP A 100 12.34 -23.26 -7.79
N HIS A 101 11.62 -22.17 -8.08
CA HIS A 101 11.33 -21.74 -9.44
C HIS A 101 12.60 -21.27 -10.19
N LEU A 102 13.43 -20.43 -9.56
CA LEU A 102 14.68 -19.94 -10.15
C LEU A 102 15.69 -21.07 -10.36
N ALA A 103 15.74 -22.06 -9.47
CA ALA A 103 16.57 -23.25 -9.65
C ALA A 103 16.13 -24.11 -10.84
N ALA A 104 14.82 -24.13 -11.15
CA ALA A 104 14.27 -24.91 -12.24
C ALA A 104 14.39 -24.23 -13.62
N VAL A 105 14.34 -22.89 -13.68
CA VAL A 105 14.34 -22.14 -14.94
C VAL A 105 15.73 -22.06 -15.57
N ASP A 106 16.78 -21.92 -14.75
CA ASP A 106 18.01 -21.32 -15.26
C ASP A 106 19.22 -22.26 -15.32
N GLY A 107 19.24 -23.40 -14.62
CA GLY A 107 20.48 -24.18 -14.45
C GLY A 107 21.66 -23.34 -13.91
N LEU A 108 21.38 -22.11 -13.43
CA LEU A 108 22.37 -21.11 -13.09
C LEU A 108 23.09 -21.53 -11.81
N PRO A 109 24.39 -21.22 -11.70
CA PRO A 109 25.18 -21.76 -10.62
C PRO A 109 24.73 -21.21 -9.26
N ARG A 110 24.81 -22.10 -8.27
CA ARG A 110 24.31 -22.01 -6.89
C ARG A 110 24.89 -20.86 -6.03
N TYR A 111 25.59 -19.88 -6.59
CA TYR A 111 26.38 -18.89 -5.84
C TYR A 111 25.53 -17.93 -4.99
N TYR A 112 24.28 -17.65 -5.36
CA TYR A 112 23.39 -16.82 -4.52
C TYR A 112 22.72 -17.60 -3.37
N VAL A 113 22.71 -18.93 -3.41
CA VAL A 113 22.11 -19.77 -2.37
C VAL A 113 23.10 -20.04 -1.22
N LEU A 114 24.41 -19.98 -1.49
CA LEU A 114 25.49 -20.39 -0.57
C LEU A 114 26.06 -19.27 0.31
N LEU A 115 25.77 -18.00 0.05
CA LEU A 115 26.18 -16.87 0.91
C LEU A 115 25.32 -16.72 2.18
N ALA A 116 24.49 -17.71 2.47
CA ALA A 116 23.77 -17.81 3.72
C ALA A 116 24.56 -18.64 4.73
N PRO A 117 25.22 -18.03 5.75
CA PRO A 117 25.62 -18.82 6.90
C PRO A 117 24.37 -19.41 7.56
N GLU A 118 24.53 -20.65 7.99
CA GLU A 118 23.48 -21.54 8.51
C GLU A 118 22.90 -21.03 9.84
#